data_AF-A0A645HUW4-F1
#
_entry.id   AF-A0A645HUW4-F1
#
_cell.length_a   1.000
_cell.length_b   1.000
_cell.length_c   1.000
_cell.angle_alpha   90.00
_cell.angle_beta   90.00
_cell.angle_gamma   90.00
#
_symmetry.space_group_name_H-M   'P 1'
#
loop_
_entity.id
_entity.type
_entity.pdbx_description
1 polymer ?
#
loop_
_entity_poly.entity_id
_entity_poly.type
_entity_poly.pdbx_seq_one_letter_code
_entity_poly.pdbx_strand_id
1 'polypeptide(L)' 'MNAAAYFLLLPTLSGFLTMNFTGSSTYTSLSGVDREMKIAIPVMLFAAVGAVLLLLASDFTLLFGGVLV' A
#
# COMPACT_ATOMS: atom_id res chain seq x y z
N MET A 1 -13.54 -1.18 -9.43
CA MET A 1 -12.62 -0.37 -8.60
C MET A 1 -11.88 -1.21 -7.57
N ASN A 2 -12.53 -2.19 -6.94
CA ASN A 2 -11.98 -3.02 -5.85
C ASN A 2 -10.71 -3.78 -6.24
N ALA A 3 -10.66 -4.39 -7.43
CA ALA A 3 -9.47 -5.12 -7.89
C ALA A 3 -8.22 -4.22 -7.96
N ALA A 4 -8.35 -2.99 -8.46
CA ALA A 4 -7.26 -2.02 -8.50
C ALA A 4 -6.85 -1.54 -7.10
N ALA A 5 -7.83 -1.39 -6.19
CA ALA A 5 -7.54 -1.07 -4.80
C ALA A 5 -6.73 -2.17 -4.11
N TYR A 6 -7.14 -3.45 -4.26
CA TYR A 6 -6.39 -4.58 -3.70
C TYR A 6 -5.00 -4.75 -4.33
N PHE A 7 -4.86 -4.47 -5.62
CA PHE A 7 -3.57 -4.49 -6.28
C PHE A 7 -2.58 -3.49 -5.68
N LEU A 8 -3.04 -2.32 -5.24
CA LEU A 8 -2.20 -1.33 -4.55
C LEU A 8 -2.01 -1.65 -3.06
N LEU A 9 -3.04 -2.16 -2.40
CA LEU A 9 -3.06 -2.37 -0.96
C LEU A 9 -2.23 -3.58 -0.52
N LEU A 10 -2.32 -4.71 -1.23
CA LEU A 10 -1.69 -5.96 -0.84
C LEU A 10 -0.15 -5.90 -0.84
N PRO A 11 0.52 -5.40 -1.91
CA PRO A 11 1.98 -5.26 -1.90
C PRO A 11 2.46 -4.24 -0.87
N THR A 12 1.69 -3.16 -0.66
CA THR A 12 2.00 -2.13 0.32
C THR A 12 1.99 -2.67 1.74
N LEU A 13 0.94 -3.41 2.12
CA LEU A 13 0.87 -4.05 3.43
C LEU A 13 1.95 -5.11 3.61
N SER A 14 2.15 -5.97 2.61
CA SER A 14 3.19 -7.01 2.68
C SER A 14 4.56 -6.37 2.84
N GLY A 15 4.91 -5.37 2.03
CA GLY A 15 6.20 -4.69 2.10
C GLY A 15 6.42 -3.99 3.44
N PHE A 16 5.41 -3.26 3.93
CA PHE A 16 5.48 -2.60 5.23
C PHE A 16 5.66 -3.58 6.39
N LEU A 17 4.94 -4.70 6.38
CA LEU A 17 5.11 -5.75 7.39
C LEU A 17 6.50 -6.39 7.28
N THR A 18 6.97 -6.69 6.08
CA THR A 18 8.30 -7.25 5.83
C THR A 18 9.42 -6.38 6.39
N MET A 19 9.28 -5.06 6.39
CA MET A 19 10.29 -4.17 6.99
C MET A 19 10.55 -4.41 8.48
N ASN A 20 9.57 -4.95 9.22
CA ASN A 20 9.73 -5.24 10.65
C ASN A 20 10.59 -6.49 10.89
N PHE A 21 10.83 -7.31 9.85
CA PHE A 21 11.73 -8.46 9.92
C PHE A 21 13.18 -8.01 9.73
N THR A 22 13.76 -7.42 10.78
CA THR A 22 15.17 -7.03 10.82
C THR A 22 16.07 -8.26 10.90
N GLY A 23 17.25 -8.23 10.26
CA GLY A 23 18.28 -9.28 10.39
C GLY A 23 18.20 -10.43 9.37
N SER A 24 17.43 -10.28 8.28
CA SER A 24 17.23 -11.33 7.26
C SER A 24 18.36 -11.45 6.22
N SER A 25 19.34 -10.53 6.18
CA SER A 25 20.52 -10.68 5.33
C SER A 25 21.79 -10.10 5.94
N THR A 26 22.90 -10.83 5.82
CA THR A 26 24.25 -10.50 6.30
C THR A 26 24.90 -9.32 5.56
N TYR A 27 24.21 -8.71 4.60
CA TYR A 27 24.76 -7.76 3.62
C TYR A 27 24.11 -6.37 3.61
N THR A 28 23.20 -6.04 4.55
CA THR A 28 22.61 -4.69 4.57
C THR A 28 23.41 -3.77 5.49
N SER A 29 24.11 -2.80 4.92
CA SER A 29 24.62 -1.66 5.68
C SER A 29 23.46 -0.73 6.03
N LEU A 30 23.53 -0.07 7.20
CA LEU A 30 22.50 0.88 7.66
C LEU A 30 22.26 2.01 6.62
N SER A 31 23.32 2.44 5.93
CA SER A 31 23.25 3.46 4.87
C SER A 31 22.58 2.96 3.58
N GLY A 32 22.70 1.67 3.26
CA GLY A 32 21.99 1.06 2.14
C GLY A 32 20.48 1.03 2.39
N VAL A 33 20.09 0.56 3.58
CA VAL A 33 18.67 0.52 3.99
C VAL A 33 18.08 1.94 4.03
N ASP A 34 18.78 2.92 4.61
CA ASP A 34 18.30 4.30 4.64
C ASP A 34 18.05 4.88 3.23
N ARG A 35 18.93 4.57 2.27
CA ARG A 35 18.75 4.96 0.87
C ARG A 35 17.52 4.29 0.24
N GLU A 36 17.35 2.99 0.43
CA GLU A 36 16.20 2.25 -0.12
C GLU A 36 14.89 2.74 0.51
N MET A 37 14.89 2.96 1.83
CA MET A 37 13.69 3.35 2.56
C MET A 37 13.20 4.76 2.22
N LYS A 38 14.12 5.68 1.87
CA LYS A 38 13.76 7.03 1.38
C LYS A 38 12.86 7.00 0.15
N ILE A 39 12.93 5.94 -0.66
CA ILE A 39 12.06 5.77 -1.84
C ILE A 39 10.89 4.85 -1.51
N ALA A 40 11.14 3.74 -0.81
CA ALA A 40 10.11 2.75 -0.52
C ALA A 40 8.99 3.29 0.39
N ILE A 41 9.31 4.05 1.46
CA ILE A 41 8.29 4.60 2.38
C ILE A 41 7.31 5.52 1.64
N PRO A 42 7.74 6.55 0.87
CA PRO A 42 6.80 7.41 0.17
C PRO A 42 5.94 6.64 -0.83
N VAL A 43 6.52 5.71 -1.59
CA VAL A 43 5.77 4.90 -2.57
C VAL A 43 4.69 4.07 -1.87
N MET A 44 5.03 3.41 -0.76
CA MET A 44 4.06 2.66 0.05
C MET A 44 2.96 3.56 0.61
N LEU A 45 3.30 4.77 1.08
CA LEU A 45 2.31 5.72 1.58
C LEU A 45 1.31 6.13 0.49
N PHE A 46 1.79 6.53 -0.69
CA PHE A 46 0.91 6.94 -1.79
C PHE A 46 0.05 5.79 -2.30
N ALA A 47 0.60 4.58 -2.37
CA ALA A 47 -0.14 3.38 -2.75
C ALA A 47 -1.24 3.03 -1.72
N ALA A 48 -0.95 3.11 -0.42
CA ALA A 48 -1.95 2.91 0.64
C ALA A 48 -3.09 3.94 0.57
N VAL A 49 -2.74 5.23 0.47
CA VAL A 49 -3.74 6.31 0.38
C VAL A 49 -4.60 6.15 -0.87
N GLY A 50 -3.98 5.89 -2.02
CA GLY A 50 -4.69 5.64 -3.27
C GLY A 50 -5.65 4.44 -3.18
N ALA A 51 -5.22 3.35 -2.55
CA ALA A 51 -6.06 2.18 -2.35
C ALA A 51 -7.29 2.48 -1.47
N VAL A 52 -7.10 3.21 -0.36
CA VAL A 52 -8.22 3.60 0.53
C VAL A 52 -9.20 4.50 -0.20
N LEU A 53 -8.72 5.48 -0.96
CA LEU A 53 -9.60 6.36 -1.76
C LEU A 53 -10.40 5.56 -2.80
N LEU A 54 -9.79 4.57 -3.45
CA LEU A 54 -10.48 3.71 -4.41
C LEU A 54 -11.54 2.81 -3.77
N LEU A 55 -11.32 2.32 -2.55
CA LEU A 55 -12.33 1.56 -1.79
C LEU A 55 -13.50 2.45 -1.35
N LEU A 56 -13.22 3.66 -0.86
CA LEU A 56 -14.28 4.60 -0.50
C LEU A 56 -15.09 5.01 -1.73
N ALA A 57 -14.45 5.21 -2.88
CA ALA A 57 -15.13 5.48 -4.13
C ALA A 57 -16.01 4.30 -4.57
N SER A 58 -15.55 3.05 -4.42
CA SER A 58 -16.39 1.89 -4.73
C SER A 58 -17.60 1.80 -3.80
N ASP A 59 -17.41 1.99 -2.50
CA ASP A 59 -18.48 1.91 -1.52
C ASP A 59 -19.52 3.01 -1.74
N PHE A 60 -19.05 4.22 -2.07
CA PHE A 60 -19.91 5.34 -2.45
C PHE A 60 -20.72 5.02 -3.71
N THR A 61 -20.10 4.49 -4.76
CA THR A 61 -20.84 4.11 -5.99
C THR A 61 -21.88 3.02 -5.73
N LEU A 62 -21.63 2.08 -4.82
CA LEU A 62 -22.60 1.05 -4.44
C LEU A 62 -23.75 1.64 -3.63
N LEU A 63 -23.47 2.57 -2.70
CA LEU A 63 -24.48 3.22 -1.87
C LEU A 63 -25.46 4.07 -2.69
N PHE A 64 -24.96 4.86 -3.65
CA PHE A 64 -25.81 5.74 -4.48
C PHE A 64 -26.34 5.03 -5.73
N GLY A 65 -25.61 4.06 -6.28
CA GLY A 65 -26.05 3.26 -7.42
C GLY A 65 -27.13 2.22 -7.05
N GLY A 66 -27.16 1.75 -5.81
CA GLY A 66 -28.19 0.82 -5.30
C GLY A 66 -29.53 1.45 -4.92
N VAL A 67 -29.63 2.78 -4.86
CA VAL A 67 -30.88 3.52 -4.60
C VAL A 67 -31.60 3.90 -5.91
N LEU A 68 -30.93 3.79 -7.06
CA LEU A 68 -31.44 4.16 -8.38
C LEU A 68 -31.66 2.96 -9.33
N VAL A 69 -31.78 1.75 -8.79
CA VAL A 69 -32.29 0.56 -9.49
C VAL A 69 -33.48 0.00 -8.72
#